data_AF-A0A914IZI3-F1
#
_entry.id   AF-A0A914IZI3-F1
#
_cell.length_a   1.000
_cell.length_b   1.000
_cell.length_c   1.000
_cell.angle_alpha   90.00
_cell.angle_beta   90.00
_cell.angle_gamma   90.00
#
_symmetry.space_group_name_H-M   'P 1'
#
loop_
_entity.id
_entity.type
_entity.pdbx_description
1 polymer ?
#
loop_
_entity_poly.entity_id
_entity_poly.type
_entity_poly.pdbx_seq_one_letter_code
_entity_poly.pdbx_strand_id
1 'polypeptide(L)'
;MKNSNIPLTKFSLADFLNRKIFISIDSVVQHTTANVEIDAIDGQGTISSNSLVIRITANPIEIHMTSNTGLKLSHKSFVPITSQNLSFSTNNLNDEMNIPLIYVIIDQPEFGIVECAKIGIDGFQLCSRFTQQDLDDLKVRYKHTSENRPMSDVFTFKVMAGDTESPSHDFRIEFIPISVRVFIQESLFLNNTEKATIRRSNLLATTFPSTFSRDQLFYHIVEPPKFGMLYRKLEGNKNRRIGVSSNFTQEHVDLENIFYKLNFIQYTIINDYFTFRLITPAITSELLKFEIVFIPNGNSIQLLNRTLIVSEGTTQLITNNTLWLETSDDTTFDFTI
;
A
#
# COMPACT_ATOMS: atom_id res chain seq x y z
N MET A 1 -33.75 -38.61 12.62
CA MET A 1 -35.10 -38.59 13.23
C MET A 1 -35.12 -39.69 14.29
N LYS A 2 -35.24 -39.50 15.61
CA LYS A 2 -35.84 -38.46 16.46
C LYS A 2 -34.78 -37.64 17.21
N ASN A 3 -34.79 -36.34 16.98
CA ASN A 3 -34.14 -35.34 17.82
C ASN A 3 -35.20 -34.89 18.84
N SER A 4 -35.51 -35.77 19.79
CA SER A 4 -36.52 -35.48 20.80
C SER A 4 -35.81 -34.95 22.04
N ASN A 5 -35.86 -33.63 22.23
CA ASN A 5 -35.63 -32.94 23.52
C ASN A 5 -36.68 -33.38 24.56
N ILE A 6 -36.92 -34.68 24.69
CA ILE A 6 -37.79 -35.24 25.72
C ILE A 6 -36.89 -35.52 26.91
N PRO A 7 -37.18 -34.95 28.09
CA PRO A 7 -36.41 -35.22 29.29
C PRO A 7 -36.41 -36.74 29.56
N LEU A 8 -35.21 -37.32 29.59
CA LEU A 8 -35.00 -38.73 29.88
C LEU A 8 -35.18 -38.97 31.38
N THR A 9 -36.09 -39.87 31.75
CA THR A 9 -36.29 -40.28 33.15
C THR A 9 -35.65 -41.63 33.48
N LYS A 10 -35.32 -42.45 32.47
CA LYS A 10 -34.62 -43.74 32.59
C LYS A 10 -33.80 -44.00 31.32
N PHE A 11 -32.64 -44.63 31.46
CA PHE A 11 -31.80 -45.10 30.34
C PHE A 11 -31.11 -46.42 30.70
N SER A 12 -30.72 -47.22 29.70
CA SER A 12 -29.97 -48.45 29.91
C SER A 12 -28.46 -48.23 29.90
N LEU A 13 -27.69 -49.16 30.48
CA LEU A 13 -26.22 -49.12 30.36
C LEU A 13 -25.77 -49.15 28.89
N ALA A 14 -26.49 -49.85 28.02
CA ALA A 14 -26.21 -49.87 26.59
C ALA A 14 -26.43 -48.49 25.95
N ASP A 15 -27.44 -47.71 26.36
CA ASP A 15 -27.65 -46.35 25.84
C ASP A 15 -26.52 -45.41 26.24
N PHE A 16 -26.04 -45.54 27.49
CA PHE A 16 -24.87 -44.82 27.99
C PHE A 16 -23.60 -45.17 27.21
N LEU A 17 -23.29 -46.47 27.09
CA LEU A 17 -22.09 -46.95 26.38
C LEU A 17 -22.10 -46.60 24.89
N ASN A 18 -23.28 -46.54 24.27
CA ASN A 18 -23.44 -46.14 22.87
C ASN A 18 -23.53 -44.61 22.66
N ARG A 19 -23.18 -43.79 23.68
CA ARG A 19 -23.15 -42.32 23.60
C ARG A 19 -24.48 -41.70 23.18
N LYS A 20 -25.61 -42.26 23.65
CA LYS A 20 -26.96 -41.74 23.33
C LYS A 20 -27.52 -40.79 24.39
N ILE A 21 -26.78 -40.61 25.49
CA ILE A 21 -27.22 -39.80 26.64
C ILE A 21 -26.49 -38.47 26.60
N PHE A 22 -27.26 -37.38 26.56
CA PHE A 22 -26.76 -36.02 26.47
C PHE A 22 -27.37 -35.18 27.59
N ILE A 23 -26.61 -34.18 28.05
CA ILE A 23 -27.07 -33.15 28.96
C ILE A 23 -27.23 -31.87 28.13
N SER A 24 -28.43 -31.29 28.13
CA SER A 24 -28.68 -29.95 27.60
C SER A 24 -28.97 -28.99 28.74
N ILE A 25 -28.46 -27.77 28.64
CA ILE A 25 -28.68 -26.71 29.62
C ILE A 25 -29.37 -25.57 28.87
N ASP A 26 -30.67 -25.40 29.10
CA ASP A 26 -31.50 -24.44 28.37
C ASP A 26 -31.38 -23.00 28.91
N SER A 27 -30.77 -22.81 30.09
CA SER A 27 -30.74 -21.53 30.80
C SER A 27 -29.46 -20.72 30.57
N VAL A 28 -29.63 -19.50 30.08
CA VAL A 28 -28.61 -18.44 29.87
C VAL A 28 -28.05 -17.87 31.19
N VAL A 29 -28.30 -18.51 32.34
CA VAL A 29 -28.01 -17.93 33.65
C VAL A 29 -26.64 -18.37 34.15
N GLN A 30 -25.82 -17.36 34.45
CA GLN A 30 -24.53 -17.36 35.14
C GLN A 30 -24.24 -18.60 35.98
N HIS A 31 -23.03 -19.17 35.83
CA HIS A 31 -22.46 -20.27 36.61
C HIS A 31 -23.49 -21.19 37.28
N THR A 32 -24.21 -21.97 36.49
CA THR A 32 -25.18 -22.92 37.02
C THR A 32 -24.47 -24.21 37.41
N THR A 33 -24.44 -24.52 38.70
CA THR A 33 -24.10 -25.86 39.17
C THR A 33 -25.39 -26.65 39.41
N ALA A 34 -25.55 -27.75 38.69
CA ALA A 34 -26.66 -28.69 38.87
C ALA A 34 -26.10 -30.04 39.32
N ASN A 35 -26.83 -30.73 40.19
CA ASN A 35 -26.51 -32.09 40.59
C ASN A 35 -27.59 -33.01 39.99
N VAL A 36 -27.16 -33.99 39.21
CA VAL A 36 -28.04 -35.05 38.70
C VAL A 36 -27.75 -36.30 39.48
N GLU A 37 -28.77 -36.76 40.21
CA GLU A 37 -28.72 -37.99 40.99
C GLU A 37 -29.14 -39.16 40.12
N ILE A 38 -28.35 -40.24 40.14
CA ILE A 38 -28.58 -41.43 39.31
C ILE A 38 -28.50 -42.67 40.18
N ASP A 39 -29.60 -43.43 40.16
CA ASP A 39 -29.70 -44.74 40.77
C ASP A 39 -29.69 -45.82 39.68
N ALA A 40 -28.89 -46.86 39.87
CA ALA A 40 -28.94 -48.05 39.04
C ALA A 40 -29.89 -49.07 39.68
N ILE A 41 -30.79 -49.63 38.88
CA ILE A 41 -31.70 -50.70 39.31
C ILE A 41 -31.46 -51.92 38.43
N ASP A 42 -31.51 -53.12 39.01
CA ASP A 42 -31.45 -54.36 38.24
C ASP A 42 -32.62 -54.48 37.23
N GLY A 43 -32.50 -55.40 36.27
CA GLY A 43 -33.53 -55.58 35.23
C GLY A 43 -34.89 -56.07 35.77
N GLN A 44 -34.99 -56.42 37.05
CA GLN A 44 -36.20 -56.92 37.71
C GLN A 44 -36.83 -55.89 38.66
N GLY A 45 -36.18 -54.75 38.90
CA GLY A 45 -36.67 -53.68 39.78
C GLY A 45 -36.43 -53.93 41.27
N THR A 46 -35.67 -54.96 41.64
CA THR A 46 -35.59 -55.51 43.00
C THR A 46 -34.40 -55.01 43.80
N ILE A 47 -33.28 -54.72 43.14
CA ILE A 47 -32.05 -54.26 43.78
C ILE A 47 -31.69 -52.89 43.19
N SER A 48 -31.52 -51.89 44.06
CA SER A 48 -31.02 -50.57 43.71
C SER A 48 -29.59 -50.36 44.22
N SER A 49 -28.77 -49.65 43.47
CA SER A 49 -27.45 -49.18 43.92
C SER A 49 -27.59 -48.06 44.96
N ASN A 50 -26.46 -47.65 45.54
CA ASN A 50 -26.37 -46.33 46.13
C ASN A 50 -26.50 -45.26 45.03
N SER A 51 -27.03 -44.11 45.42
CA SER A 51 -27.13 -42.95 44.56
C SER A 51 -25.75 -42.42 44.17
N LEU A 52 -25.58 -42.16 42.87
CA LEU A 52 -24.44 -41.46 42.30
C LEU A 52 -24.84 -40.05 41.91
N VAL A 53 -24.12 -39.06 42.44
CA VAL A 53 -24.35 -37.65 42.09
C VAL A 53 -23.35 -37.21 41.02
N ILE A 54 -23.87 -36.85 39.84
CA ILE A 54 -23.11 -36.17 38.80
C ILE A 54 -23.26 -34.66 39.01
N ARG A 55 -22.13 -33.99 39.28
CA ARG A 55 -22.08 -32.53 39.34
C ARG A 55 -21.82 -31.97 37.95
N ILE A 56 -22.77 -31.18 37.47
CA ILE A 56 -22.75 -30.47 36.19
C ILE A 56 -22.46 -29.01 36.50
N THR A 57 -21.48 -28.42 35.81
CA THR A 57 -21.18 -26.99 35.91
C THR A 57 -21.27 -26.38 34.53
N ALA A 58 -22.16 -25.42 34.35
CA ALA A 58 -22.26 -24.62 33.14
C ALA A 58 -21.43 -23.35 33.29
N ASN A 59 -20.46 -23.15 32.40
CA ASN A 59 -19.76 -21.87 32.29
C ASN A 59 -20.42 -21.04 31.19
N PRO A 60 -20.72 -19.75 31.43
CA PRO A 60 -21.25 -18.90 30.38
C PRO A 60 -20.22 -18.78 29.25
N ILE A 61 -20.71 -18.72 28.00
CA ILE A 61 -19.86 -18.42 26.85
C ILE A 61 -19.37 -16.98 27.01
N GLU A 62 -18.06 -16.80 27.09
CA GLU A 62 -17.42 -15.49 27.09
C GLU A 62 -16.74 -15.27 25.74
N ILE A 63 -16.95 -14.09 25.17
CA ILE A 63 -16.35 -13.68 23.89
C ILE A 63 -15.18 -12.75 24.18
N HIS A 64 -13.99 -13.11 23.72
CA HIS A 64 -12.78 -12.34 23.90
C HIS A 64 -12.24 -11.85 22.56
N MET A 65 -11.91 -10.56 22.47
CA MET A 65 -11.22 -10.00 21.31
C MET A 65 -9.75 -10.43 21.34
N THR A 66 -9.31 -11.10 20.28
CA THR A 66 -7.93 -11.55 20.12
C THR A 66 -7.10 -10.53 19.34
N SER A 67 -7.66 -10.01 18.24
CA SER A 67 -7.01 -8.98 17.41
C SER A 67 -8.05 -8.04 16.82
N ASN A 68 -7.71 -6.75 16.80
CA ASN A 68 -8.40 -5.71 16.01
C ASN A 68 -7.40 -4.62 15.65
N THR A 69 -6.61 -4.86 14.60
CA THR A 69 -5.57 -3.91 14.15
C THR A 69 -6.12 -2.81 13.25
N GLY A 70 -7.39 -2.93 12.82
CA GLY A 70 -7.91 -2.20 11.68
C GLY A 70 -7.23 -2.60 10.36
N LEU A 71 -7.37 -1.75 9.34
CA LEU A 71 -6.88 -1.99 7.98
C LEU A 71 -6.21 -0.74 7.40
N LYS A 72 -5.19 -0.92 6.57
CA LYS A 72 -4.57 0.14 5.78
C LYS A 72 -4.72 -0.15 4.30
N LEU A 73 -5.22 0.82 3.53
CA LEU A 73 -5.35 0.66 2.07
C LEU A 73 -5.12 1.96 1.30
N SER A 74 -4.95 1.83 -0.02
CA SER A 74 -4.93 2.98 -0.92
C SER A 74 -6.34 3.40 -1.29
N HIS A 75 -6.55 4.67 -1.63
CA HIS A 75 -7.81 5.07 -2.25
C HIS A 75 -8.07 4.26 -3.53
N LYS A 76 -9.35 3.96 -3.78
CA LYS A 76 -9.84 3.22 -4.95
C LYS A 76 -9.32 1.77 -5.06
N SER A 77 -8.73 1.22 -3.99
CA SER A 77 -8.36 -0.19 -3.92
C SER A 77 -9.31 -0.98 -2.99
N PHE A 78 -9.06 -2.28 -2.89
CA PHE A 78 -9.65 -3.15 -1.88
C PHE A 78 -8.53 -3.93 -1.16
N VAL A 79 -8.78 -4.34 0.07
CA VAL A 79 -7.86 -5.18 0.85
C VAL A 79 -8.69 -6.21 1.63
N PRO A 80 -8.31 -7.50 1.62
CA PRO A 80 -8.98 -8.52 2.43
C PRO A 80 -8.83 -8.22 3.92
N ILE A 81 -9.88 -8.52 4.69
CA ILE A 81 -9.83 -8.50 6.15
C ILE A 81 -9.52 -9.94 6.57
N THR A 82 -8.41 -10.13 7.29
CA THR A 82 -7.91 -11.46 7.67
C THR A 82 -7.94 -11.64 9.19
N SER A 83 -7.75 -12.87 9.67
CA SER A 83 -7.68 -13.17 11.10
C SER A 83 -6.52 -12.49 11.84
N GLN A 84 -5.50 -12.02 11.11
CA GLN A 84 -4.45 -11.17 11.67
C GLN A 84 -4.99 -9.77 12.00
N ASN A 85 -5.91 -9.26 11.18
CA ASN A 85 -6.51 -7.95 11.36
C ASN A 85 -7.65 -7.96 12.36
N LEU A 86 -8.46 -9.02 12.34
CA LEU A 86 -9.66 -9.15 13.13
C LEU A 86 -9.86 -10.60 13.57
N SER A 87 -9.80 -10.87 14.87
CA SER A 87 -10.10 -12.20 15.41
C SER A 87 -10.65 -12.14 16.82
N PHE A 88 -11.55 -13.08 17.10
CA PHE A 88 -12.15 -13.29 18.41
C PHE A 88 -12.02 -14.76 18.77
N SER A 89 -12.11 -15.04 20.06
CA SER A 89 -12.11 -16.39 20.62
C SER A 89 -13.17 -16.50 21.71
N THR A 90 -13.51 -17.73 22.10
CA THR A 90 -14.38 -17.99 23.24
C THR A 90 -13.66 -18.82 24.29
N ASN A 91 -14.17 -18.82 25.51
CA ASN A 91 -13.72 -19.70 26.58
C ASN A 91 -14.16 -21.17 26.40
N ASN A 92 -14.83 -21.52 25.29
CA ASN A 92 -15.25 -22.89 25.02
C ASN A 92 -14.11 -23.67 24.33
N LEU A 93 -13.49 -24.58 25.09
CA LEU A 93 -12.32 -25.37 24.67
C LEU A 93 -12.67 -26.71 24.01
N ASN A 94 -13.96 -27.04 23.86
CA ASN A 94 -14.37 -28.35 23.36
C ASN A 94 -14.66 -28.30 21.86
N ASP A 95 -13.69 -28.77 21.07
CA ASP A 95 -13.70 -28.82 19.60
C ASP A 95 -14.93 -29.52 18.97
N GLU A 96 -15.64 -30.37 19.72
CA GLU A 96 -16.74 -31.19 19.18
C GLU A 96 -18.02 -30.39 18.86
N MET A 97 -18.21 -29.21 19.46
CA MET A 97 -19.43 -28.40 19.28
C MET A 97 -19.21 -27.08 18.54
N ASN A 98 -17.95 -26.79 18.15
CA ASN A 98 -17.43 -25.62 17.45
C ASN A 98 -18.47 -24.51 17.20
N ILE A 99 -18.76 -23.73 18.23
CA ILE A 99 -19.76 -22.66 18.15
C ILE A 99 -19.21 -21.59 17.20
N PRO A 100 -19.83 -21.36 16.04
CA PRO A 100 -19.27 -20.45 15.06
C PRO A 100 -19.33 -19.01 15.58
N LEU A 101 -18.22 -18.30 15.46
CA LEU A 101 -18.17 -16.86 15.69
C LEU A 101 -18.67 -16.13 14.44
N ILE A 102 -19.78 -15.41 14.61
CA ILE A 102 -20.44 -14.66 13.54
C ILE A 102 -20.31 -13.16 13.83
N TYR A 103 -19.61 -12.47 12.95
CA TYR A 103 -19.49 -11.01 12.94
C TYR A 103 -20.72 -10.43 12.24
N VAL A 104 -21.39 -9.49 12.88
CA VAL A 104 -22.58 -8.79 12.35
C VAL A 104 -22.27 -7.31 12.25
N ILE A 105 -22.31 -6.76 11.04
CA ILE A 105 -22.09 -5.33 10.81
C ILE A 105 -23.35 -4.56 11.20
N ILE A 106 -23.20 -3.60 12.09
CA ILE A 106 -24.27 -2.73 12.60
C ILE A 106 -24.33 -1.47 11.76
N ASP A 107 -23.19 -0.79 11.65
CA ASP A 107 -23.06 0.45 10.91
C ASP A 107 -22.06 0.24 9.77
N GLN A 108 -22.53 0.51 8.55
CA GLN A 108 -21.70 0.41 7.35
C GLN A 108 -20.69 1.58 7.30
N PRO A 109 -19.54 1.37 6.64
CA PRO A 109 -18.57 2.43 6.43
C PRO A 109 -19.11 3.54 5.51
N GLU A 110 -18.61 4.76 5.69
CA GLU A 110 -19.11 5.95 4.97
C GLU A 110 -18.52 6.04 3.55
N PHE A 111 -17.24 5.68 3.38
CA PHE A 111 -16.48 5.91 2.14
C PHE A 111 -16.19 4.64 1.34
N GLY A 112 -16.65 3.50 1.81
CA GLY A 112 -16.48 2.22 1.15
C GLY A 112 -17.57 1.24 1.50
N ILE A 113 -17.30 -0.04 1.24
CA ILE A 113 -18.19 -1.15 1.55
C ILE A 113 -17.38 -2.33 2.05
N VAL A 114 -17.94 -3.08 2.99
CA VAL A 114 -17.45 -4.42 3.31
C VAL A 114 -18.13 -5.40 2.38
N GLU A 115 -17.34 -6.20 1.66
CA GLU A 115 -17.83 -7.20 0.72
C GLU A 115 -17.41 -8.61 1.15
N CYS A 116 -18.28 -9.59 0.88
CA CYS A 116 -18.02 -11.00 1.11
C CYS A 116 -18.18 -11.80 -0.18
N ALA A 117 -17.29 -12.77 -0.39
CA ALA A 117 -17.43 -13.80 -1.41
C ALA A 117 -18.49 -14.82 -0.96
N LYS A 118 -19.47 -15.10 -1.83
CA LYS A 118 -20.53 -16.08 -1.53
C LYS A 118 -20.32 -17.35 -2.31
N ILE A 119 -20.62 -18.49 -1.68
CA ILE A 119 -20.56 -19.81 -2.33
C ILE A 119 -21.51 -19.81 -3.54
N GLY A 120 -20.99 -20.19 -4.70
CA GLY A 120 -21.78 -20.32 -5.94
C GLY A 120 -22.07 -19.03 -6.68
N ILE A 121 -21.57 -17.88 -6.21
CA ILE A 121 -21.64 -16.59 -6.92
C ILE A 121 -20.21 -16.17 -7.26
N ASP A 122 -19.98 -15.84 -8.53
CA ASP A 122 -18.70 -15.26 -8.92
C ASP A 122 -18.61 -13.80 -8.45
N GLY A 123 -17.56 -13.50 -7.70
CA GLY A 123 -17.28 -12.17 -7.16
C GLY A 123 -17.74 -11.91 -5.72
N PHE A 124 -17.62 -10.65 -5.34
CA PHE A 124 -17.85 -10.15 -3.97
C PHE A 124 -19.10 -9.25 -3.95
N GLN A 125 -19.89 -9.35 -2.88
CA GLN A 125 -21.12 -8.58 -2.69
C GLN A 125 -21.13 -7.91 -1.32
N LEU A 126 -21.96 -6.88 -1.15
CA LEU A 126 -22.17 -6.23 0.15
C LEU A 126 -22.42 -7.26 1.24
N CYS A 127 -21.66 -7.13 2.33
CA CYS A 127 -21.66 -8.05 3.44
C CYS A 127 -22.34 -7.41 4.65
N SER A 128 -23.26 -8.15 5.27
CA SER A 128 -23.87 -7.77 6.55
C SER A 128 -23.41 -8.67 7.69
N ARG A 129 -22.89 -9.86 7.36
CA ARG A 129 -22.44 -10.86 8.32
C ARG A 129 -21.38 -11.77 7.69
N PHE A 130 -20.39 -12.16 8.48
CA PHE A 130 -19.32 -13.08 8.08
C PHE A 130 -18.83 -13.87 9.30
N THR A 131 -18.11 -14.96 9.08
CA THR A 131 -17.59 -15.83 10.14
C THR A 131 -16.07 -15.68 10.31
N GLN A 132 -15.52 -16.22 11.39
CA GLN A 132 -14.06 -16.32 11.54
C GLN A 132 -13.42 -17.08 10.36
N GLN A 133 -14.04 -18.18 9.93
CA GLN A 133 -13.59 -18.96 8.78
C GLN A 133 -13.60 -18.14 7.49
N ASP A 134 -14.55 -17.22 7.30
CA ASP A 134 -14.57 -16.35 6.12
C ASP A 134 -13.38 -15.37 6.10
N LEU A 135 -12.90 -14.93 7.27
CA LEU A 135 -11.68 -14.14 7.38
C LEU A 135 -10.43 -14.97 7.07
N ASP A 136 -10.38 -16.21 7.58
CA ASP A 136 -9.29 -17.17 7.31
C ASP A 136 -9.20 -17.54 5.82
N ASP A 137 -10.36 -17.72 5.17
CA ASP A 137 -10.48 -18.06 3.76
C ASP A 137 -10.32 -16.86 2.81
N LEU A 138 -9.99 -15.66 3.33
CA LEU A 138 -9.87 -14.41 2.56
C LEU A 138 -11.15 -14.02 1.80
N LYS A 139 -12.31 -14.42 2.32
CA LYS A 139 -13.62 -14.17 1.70
C LYS A 139 -14.22 -12.84 2.08
N VAL A 140 -13.64 -12.11 3.03
CA VAL A 140 -14.11 -10.78 3.45
C VAL A 140 -13.10 -9.72 3.04
N ARG A 141 -13.57 -8.59 2.50
CA ARG A 141 -12.71 -7.46 2.14
C ARG A 141 -13.40 -6.13 2.36
N TYR A 142 -12.61 -5.10 2.62
CA TYR A 142 -13.07 -3.72 2.49
C TYR A 142 -12.67 -3.17 1.12
N LYS A 143 -13.58 -2.42 0.49
CA LYS A 143 -13.36 -1.77 -0.80
C LYS A 143 -13.73 -0.30 -0.71
N HIS A 144 -12.80 0.58 -1.05
CA HIS A 144 -13.07 2.01 -1.14
C HIS A 144 -13.79 2.34 -2.44
N THR A 145 -15.00 2.86 -2.34
CA THR A 145 -15.85 3.18 -3.50
C THR A 145 -16.07 4.68 -3.68
N SER A 146 -15.88 5.49 -2.64
CA SER A 146 -16.08 6.94 -2.70
C SER A 146 -15.14 7.63 -3.70
N GLU A 147 -15.61 8.72 -4.31
CA GLU A 147 -14.77 9.66 -5.07
C GLU A 147 -13.94 10.56 -4.14
N ASN A 148 -14.38 10.72 -2.90
CA ASN A 148 -13.65 11.47 -1.90
C ASN A 148 -12.35 10.75 -1.52
N ARG A 149 -11.41 11.49 -0.93
CA ARG A 149 -10.15 10.94 -0.41
C ARG A 149 -10.04 11.20 1.09
N PRO A 150 -10.85 10.51 1.90
CA PRO A 150 -10.80 10.64 3.35
C PRO A 150 -9.46 10.10 3.89
N MET A 151 -9.09 10.51 5.10
CA MET A 151 -7.94 9.95 5.82
C MET A 151 -8.25 8.61 6.49
N SER A 152 -9.51 8.39 6.85
CA SER A 152 -9.98 7.16 7.50
C SER A 152 -11.44 6.87 7.22
N ASP A 153 -11.84 5.63 7.43
CA ASP A 153 -13.22 5.14 7.45
C ASP A 153 -13.39 4.20 8.66
N VAL A 154 -14.62 3.84 9.00
CA VAL A 154 -14.91 2.93 10.10
C VAL A 154 -16.20 2.18 9.82
N PHE A 155 -16.26 0.90 10.18
CA PHE A 155 -17.54 0.21 10.32
C PHE A 155 -17.63 -0.37 11.72
N THR A 156 -18.85 -0.43 12.24
CA THR A 156 -19.13 -0.94 13.58
C THR A 156 -19.79 -2.31 13.46
N PHE A 157 -19.36 -3.25 14.29
CA PHE A 157 -19.85 -4.63 14.27
C PHE A 157 -19.98 -5.18 15.69
N LYS A 158 -20.67 -6.32 15.81
CA LYS A 158 -20.69 -7.16 17.01
C LYS A 158 -20.37 -8.59 16.64
N VAL A 159 -20.01 -9.39 17.64
CA VAL A 159 -19.70 -10.81 17.48
C VAL A 159 -20.73 -11.63 18.25
N MET A 160 -21.29 -12.63 17.58
CA MET A 160 -22.23 -13.59 18.13
C MET A 160 -21.54 -14.94 18.29
N ALA A 161 -21.75 -15.59 19.43
CA ALA A 161 -21.35 -16.97 19.70
C ALA A 161 -22.56 -17.72 20.27
N GLY A 162 -23.31 -18.42 19.40
CA GLY A 162 -24.63 -18.95 19.78
C GLY A 162 -25.57 -17.81 20.14
N ASP A 163 -26.13 -17.84 21.36
CA ASP A 163 -27.04 -16.81 21.88
C ASP A 163 -26.32 -15.66 22.62
N THR A 164 -24.99 -15.73 22.77
CA THR A 164 -24.19 -14.67 23.40
C THR A 164 -23.76 -13.63 22.37
N GLU A 165 -23.92 -12.35 22.71
CA GLU A 165 -23.51 -11.19 21.91
C GLU A 165 -22.40 -10.39 22.61
N SER A 166 -21.40 -9.93 21.85
CA SER A 166 -20.37 -9.01 22.34
C SER A 166 -20.88 -7.56 22.39
N PRO A 167 -20.21 -6.66 23.14
CA PRO A 167 -20.35 -5.22 22.92
C PRO A 167 -20.03 -4.85 21.46
N SER A 168 -20.49 -3.67 21.03
CA SER A 168 -20.12 -3.13 19.71
C SER A 168 -18.63 -2.80 19.65
N HIS A 169 -18.04 -3.05 18.49
CA HIS A 169 -16.64 -2.84 18.19
C HIS A 169 -16.49 -2.08 16.89
N ASP A 170 -15.53 -1.15 16.86
CA ASP A 170 -15.19 -0.40 15.66
C ASP A 170 -14.00 -1.06 14.96
N PHE A 171 -14.14 -1.27 13.65
CA PHE A 171 -13.05 -1.67 12.78
C PHE A 171 -12.60 -0.47 11.96
N ARG A 172 -11.42 0.07 12.31
CA ARG A 172 -10.89 1.29 11.69
C ARG A 172 -10.17 0.99 10.38
N ILE A 173 -10.42 1.81 9.39
CA ILE A 173 -9.74 1.80 8.10
C ILE A 173 -8.94 3.09 7.96
N GLU A 174 -7.66 3.00 7.63
CA GLU A 174 -6.80 4.15 7.36
C GLU A 174 -6.37 4.16 5.90
N PHE A 175 -6.54 5.30 5.24
CA PHE A 175 -6.10 5.45 3.86
C PHE A 175 -4.67 5.95 3.78
N ILE A 176 -3.84 5.22 3.05
CA ILE A 176 -2.47 5.63 2.75
C ILE A 176 -2.53 6.72 1.67
N PRO A 177 -2.09 7.95 1.97
CA PRO A 177 -2.09 9.02 0.99
C PRO A 177 -1.12 8.69 -0.14
N ILE A 178 -1.57 8.88 -1.38
CA ILE A 178 -0.71 8.72 -2.55
C ILE A 178 0.29 9.87 -2.56
N SER A 179 1.57 9.53 -2.60
CA SER A 179 2.65 10.48 -2.85
C SER A 179 3.33 10.15 -4.17
N VAL A 180 3.76 11.17 -4.90
CA VAL A 180 4.59 11.02 -6.12
C VAL A 180 5.99 11.52 -5.81
N ARG A 181 7.01 10.73 -6.18
CA ARG A 181 8.41 11.03 -5.89
C ARG A 181 9.31 10.67 -7.06
N VAL A 182 10.40 11.41 -7.23
CA VAL A 182 11.54 11.00 -8.06
C VAL A 182 12.46 10.14 -7.19
N PHE A 183 12.64 8.87 -7.57
CA PHE A 183 13.51 7.91 -6.89
C PHE A 183 14.96 7.98 -7.41
N ILE A 184 15.15 8.27 -8.70
CA ILE A 184 16.46 8.49 -9.31
C ILE A 184 16.43 9.82 -10.05
N GLN A 185 17.39 10.70 -9.74
CA GLN A 185 17.54 12.02 -10.35
C GLN A 185 19.02 12.33 -10.58
N GLU A 186 19.68 11.46 -11.34
CA GLU A 186 21.10 11.60 -11.69
C GLU A 186 21.27 12.46 -12.94
N SER A 187 22.23 13.37 -12.89
CA SER A 187 22.52 14.30 -13.99
C SER A 187 22.78 13.57 -15.31
N LEU A 188 22.35 14.18 -16.41
CA LEU A 188 22.69 13.68 -17.75
C LEU A 188 24.04 14.25 -18.20
N PHE A 189 25.03 13.39 -18.40
CA PHE A 189 26.33 13.79 -18.91
C PHE A 189 26.43 13.63 -20.43
N LEU A 190 26.90 14.69 -21.09
CA LEU A 190 27.24 14.71 -22.51
C LEU A 190 28.77 14.82 -22.63
N ASN A 191 29.44 13.67 -22.78
CA ASN A 191 30.90 13.62 -22.92
C ASN A 191 31.26 13.72 -24.40
N ASN A 192 31.62 14.92 -24.85
CA ASN A 192 31.94 15.24 -26.25
C ASN A 192 30.91 14.70 -27.27
N THR A 193 29.64 14.77 -26.87
CA THR A 193 28.52 14.38 -27.72
C THR A 193 27.52 15.51 -27.69
N GLU A 194 26.96 15.88 -28.84
CA GLU A 194 25.92 16.93 -28.91
C GLU A 194 24.57 16.44 -28.40
N LYS A 195 24.42 15.13 -28.17
CA LYS A 195 23.15 14.48 -27.85
C LYS A 195 23.37 13.35 -26.85
N ALA A 196 22.53 13.32 -25.82
CA ALA A 196 22.43 12.21 -24.88
C ALA A 196 20.98 11.84 -24.59
N THR A 197 20.72 10.55 -24.38
CA THR A 197 19.40 10.00 -24.09
C THR A 197 19.18 9.99 -22.58
N ILE A 198 18.02 10.47 -22.12
CA ILE A 198 17.62 10.38 -20.72
C ILE A 198 17.09 8.96 -20.49
N ARG A 199 17.76 8.21 -19.61
CA ARG A 199 17.39 6.82 -19.29
C ARG A 199 16.80 6.72 -17.89
N ARG A 200 16.25 5.55 -17.58
CA ARG A 200 15.79 5.22 -16.22
C ARG A 200 16.86 5.40 -15.14
N SER A 201 18.14 5.18 -15.47
CA SER A 201 19.28 5.42 -14.58
C SER A 201 19.54 6.90 -14.31
N ASN A 202 18.98 7.80 -15.12
CA ASN A 202 19.04 9.24 -14.89
C ASN A 202 17.78 9.73 -14.18
N LEU A 203 16.60 9.28 -14.63
CA LEU A 203 15.33 9.81 -14.17
C LEU A 203 14.30 8.70 -13.98
N LEU A 204 13.92 8.45 -12.73
CA LEU A 204 12.90 7.47 -12.36
C LEU A 204 11.95 8.09 -11.33
N ALA A 205 10.69 8.24 -11.71
CA ALA A 205 9.59 8.61 -10.83
C ALA A 205 8.68 7.42 -10.57
N THR A 206 8.09 7.41 -9.38
CA THR A 206 7.09 6.42 -8.96
C THR A 206 6.12 7.05 -7.98
N THR A 207 4.97 6.40 -7.76
CA THR A 207 4.11 6.72 -6.62
C THR A 207 4.35 5.75 -5.46
N PHE A 208 4.08 6.22 -4.26
CA PHE A 208 3.94 5.39 -3.07
C PHE A 208 2.53 5.56 -2.50
N PRO A 209 1.76 4.48 -2.37
CA PRO A 209 2.03 3.13 -2.92
C PRO A 209 2.06 3.14 -4.46
N SER A 210 2.51 2.03 -5.08
CA SER A 210 2.65 1.89 -6.55
C SER A 210 1.27 1.80 -7.23
N THR A 211 0.54 2.91 -7.22
CA THR A 211 -0.85 3.03 -7.67
C THR A 211 -0.98 3.29 -9.17
N PHE A 212 -0.06 4.04 -9.77
CA PHE A 212 -0.14 4.42 -11.19
C PHE A 212 0.92 3.73 -12.04
N SER A 213 0.53 3.39 -13.27
CA SER A 213 1.42 2.83 -14.27
C SER A 213 2.35 3.91 -14.86
N ARG A 214 3.43 3.47 -15.53
CA ARG A 214 4.49 4.35 -16.04
C ARG A 214 4.02 5.34 -17.10
N ASP A 215 2.98 5.01 -17.85
CA ASP A 215 2.32 5.85 -18.85
C ASP A 215 1.42 6.93 -18.22
N GLN A 216 1.05 6.77 -16.94
CA GLN A 216 0.23 7.72 -16.18
C GLN A 216 1.07 8.70 -15.32
N LEU A 217 2.40 8.57 -15.37
CA LEU A 217 3.35 9.44 -14.67
C LEU A 217 3.94 10.46 -15.66
N PHE A 218 3.39 11.67 -15.70
CA PHE A 218 3.79 12.70 -16.66
C PHE A 218 4.83 13.65 -16.07
N TYR A 219 5.95 13.82 -16.77
CA TYR A 219 6.90 14.90 -16.61
C TYR A 219 6.42 16.09 -17.42
N HIS A 220 5.78 17.06 -16.75
CA HIS A 220 5.34 18.30 -17.39
C HIS A 220 6.44 19.35 -17.33
N ILE A 221 6.92 19.79 -18.49
CA ILE A 221 8.02 20.75 -18.59
C ILE A 221 7.51 22.16 -18.30
N VAL A 222 8.05 22.76 -17.25
CA VAL A 222 7.75 24.15 -16.86
C VAL A 222 8.74 25.08 -17.53
N GLU A 223 10.04 24.82 -17.40
CA GLU A 223 11.10 25.57 -18.09
C GLU A 223 12.00 24.60 -18.88
N PRO A 224 12.15 24.78 -20.21
CA PRO A 224 13.05 23.97 -21.01
C PRO A 224 14.53 24.34 -20.75
N PRO A 225 15.47 23.49 -21.21
CA PRO A 225 16.89 23.81 -21.17
C PRO A 225 17.24 25.09 -21.94
N LYS A 226 18.29 25.78 -21.51
CA LYS A 226 18.75 27.04 -22.08
C LYS A 226 19.73 26.85 -23.24
N PHE A 227 20.63 25.87 -23.14
CA PHE A 227 21.72 25.63 -24.10
C PHE A 227 21.36 24.58 -25.16
N GLY A 228 20.27 23.84 -24.97
CA GLY A 228 19.78 22.87 -25.92
C GLY A 228 18.27 22.66 -25.87
N MET A 229 17.84 21.52 -26.40
CA MET A 229 16.43 21.18 -26.51
C MET A 229 16.18 19.72 -26.18
N LEU A 230 15.02 19.45 -25.57
CA LEU A 230 14.51 18.12 -25.36
C LEU A 230 13.72 17.65 -26.59
N TYR A 231 13.84 16.36 -26.90
CA TYR A 231 13.15 15.70 -27.99
C TYR A 231 12.63 14.34 -27.58
N ARG A 232 11.47 13.97 -28.13
CA ARG A 232 10.93 12.62 -28.09
C ARG A 232 11.08 11.96 -29.46
N LYS A 233 11.69 10.78 -29.49
CA LYS A 233 11.69 9.89 -30.66
C LYS A 233 10.27 9.39 -30.94
N LEU A 234 9.86 9.44 -32.20
CA LEU A 234 8.61 8.91 -32.71
C LEU A 234 8.90 7.84 -33.76
N GLU A 235 7.87 7.10 -34.17
CA GLU A 235 7.97 6.15 -35.27
C GLU A 235 8.39 6.84 -36.59
N GLY A 236 9.09 6.09 -37.45
CA GLY A 236 9.54 6.58 -38.75
C GLY A 236 10.65 7.63 -38.69
N ASN A 237 11.57 7.54 -37.71
CA ASN A 237 12.70 8.46 -37.52
C ASN A 237 12.33 9.94 -37.31
N LYS A 238 11.08 10.22 -36.95
CA LYS A 238 10.63 11.57 -36.60
C LYS A 238 10.98 11.88 -35.15
N ASN A 239 11.26 13.15 -34.86
CA ASN A 239 11.48 13.64 -33.50
C ASN A 239 10.52 14.79 -33.22
N ARG A 240 9.85 14.76 -32.07
CA ARG A 240 9.02 15.86 -31.58
C ARG A 240 9.80 16.65 -30.54
N ARG A 241 9.93 17.97 -30.73
CA ARG A 241 10.48 18.87 -29.72
C ARG A 241 9.57 18.91 -28.49
N ILE A 242 10.17 18.86 -27.31
CA ILE A 242 9.52 19.03 -26.01
C ILE A 242 9.97 20.39 -25.48
N GLY A 243 9.04 21.33 -25.36
CA GLY A 243 9.28 22.68 -24.83
C GLY A 243 8.41 22.99 -23.63
N VAL A 244 8.22 24.28 -23.34
CA VAL A 244 7.30 24.76 -22.31
C VAL A 244 5.92 24.11 -22.50
N SER A 245 5.32 23.69 -21.39
CA SER A 245 4.00 23.05 -21.32
C SER A 245 3.86 21.71 -22.06
N SER A 246 4.94 21.20 -22.66
CA SER A 246 4.97 19.84 -23.21
C SER A 246 5.19 18.82 -22.10
N ASN A 247 4.93 17.55 -22.38
CA ASN A 247 5.14 16.48 -21.43
C ASN A 247 5.72 15.22 -22.08
N PHE A 248 6.28 14.35 -21.23
CA PHE A 248 6.58 12.96 -21.54
C PHE A 248 6.27 12.09 -20.32
N THR A 249 6.21 10.77 -20.47
CA THR A 249 5.86 9.84 -19.39
C THR A 249 7.08 9.11 -18.86
N GLN A 250 6.98 8.47 -17.69
CA GLN A 250 8.02 7.54 -17.21
C GLN A 250 8.27 6.44 -18.23
N GLU A 251 7.23 5.95 -18.91
CA GLU A 251 7.37 4.96 -19.96
C GLU A 251 8.27 5.46 -21.12
N HIS A 252 8.17 6.72 -21.53
CA HIS A 252 9.06 7.25 -22.57
C HIS A 252 10.54 7.29 -22.14
N VAL A 253 10.81 7.50 -20.85
CA VAL A 253 12.18 7.46 -20.30
C VAL A 253 12.68 6.03 -20.25
N ASP A 254 11.85 5.10 -19.77
CA ASP A 254 12.17 3.67 -19.68
C ASP A 254 12.41 3.05 -21.05
N LEU A 255 11.70 3.50 -22.10
CA LEU A 255 11.88 3.10 -23.49
C LEU A 255 12.97 3.89 -24.23
N GLU A 256 13.76 4.72 -23.55
CA GLU A 256 14.86 5.50 -24.13
C GLU A 256 14.45 6.43 -25.30
N ASN A 257 13.20 6.92 -25.24
CA ASN A 257 12.61 7.77 -26.27
C ASN A 257 12.90 9.26 -26.06
N ILE A 258 13.34 9.67 -24.87
CA ILE A 258 13.60 11.07 -24.54
C ILE A 258 15.10 11.35 -24.63
N PHE A 259 15.49 12.39 -25.36
CA PHE A 259 16.89 12.80 -25.45
C PHE A 259 17.01 14.32 -25.45
N TYR A 260 18.14 14.78 -24.95
CA TYR A 260 18.57 16.16 -25.03
C TYR A 260 19.55 16.32 -26.21
N LYS A 261 19.47 17.45 -26.90
CA LYS A 261 20.42 17.84 -27.96
C LYS A 261 20.84 19.30 -27.76
N LEU A 262 22.14 19.56 -27.74
CA LEU A 262 22.71 20.90 -27.73
C LEU A 262 22.39 21.65 -29.02
N ASN A 263 22.15 22.96 -28.91
CA ASN A 263 21.89 23.80 -30.09
C ASN A 263 23.17 24.15 -30.85
N PHE A 264 24.29 24.30 -30.12
CA PHE A 264 25.59 24.69 -30.67
C PHE A 264 26.69 23.84 -30.04
N ILE A 265 27.79 23.65 -30.78
CA ILE A 265 29.03 23.05 -30.24
C ILE A 265 29.58 23.99 -29.17
N GLN A 266 29.99 23.42 -28.05
CA GLN A 266 30.49 24.16 -26.90
C GLN A 266 31.93 23.75 -26.63
N TYR A 267 32.78 24.73 -26.36
CA TYR A 267 34.21 24.54 -26.11
C TYR A 267 34.56 24.62 -24.63
N THR A 268 33.56 24.80 -23.75
CA THR A 268 33.72 24.82 -22.29
C THR A 268 32.71 23.88 -21.65
N ILE A 269 32.95 23.50 -20.40
CA ILE A 269 31.97 22.76 -19.60
C ILE A 269 30.74 23.65 -19.41
N ILE A 270 29.55 23.10 -19.64
CA ILE A 270 28.28 23.82 -19.48
C ILE A 270 27.35 23.01 -18.61
N ASN A 271 26.72 23.71 -17.66
CA ASN A 271 25.62 23.20 -16.88
C ASN A 271 24.32 23.78 -17.45
N ASP A 272 23.47 22.90 -17.94
CA ASP A 272 22.12 23.22 -18.37
C ASP A 272 21.13 22.44 -17.50
N TYR A 273 19.86 22.82 -17.54
CA TYR A 273 18.83 22.11 -16.79
C TYR A 273 17.45 22.40 -17.37
N PHE A 274 16.49 21.53 -17.07
CA PHE A 274 15.08 21.86 -17.23
C PHE A 274 14.34 21.69 -15.91
N THR A 275 13.27 22.46 -15.73
CA THR A 275 12.38 22.31 -14.58
C THR A 275 11.07 21.67 -15.00
N PHE A 276 10.54 20.81 -14.14
CA PHE A 276 9.35 20.02 -14.42
C PHE A 276 8.53 19.77 -13.16
N ARG A 277 7.26 19.41 -13.35
CA ARG A 277 6.42 18.82 -12.31
C ARG A 277 6.00 17.42 -12.73
N LEU A 278 5.93 16.51 -11.77
CA LEU A 278 5.29 15.22 -11.98
C LEU A 278 3.78 15.38 -11.83
N ILE A 279 3.03 14.96 -12.83
CA ILE A 279 1.57 14.96 -12.82
C ILE A 279 1.10 13.52 -12.90
N THR A 280 0.25 13.14 -11.96
CA THR A 280 -0.46 11.86 -11.93
C THR A 280 -1.97 12.13 -11.88
N PRO A 281 -2.83 11.11 -12.10
CA PRO A 281 -4.28 11.30 -11.95
C PRO A 281 -4.71 11.79 -10.56
N ALA A 282 -3.89 11.57 -9.53
CA ALA A 282 -4.23 11.93 -8.16
C ALA A 282 -3.51 13.13 -7.58
N ILE A 283 -2.25 13.31 -7.94
CA ILE A 283 -1.36 14.26 -7.28
C ILE A 283 -0.39 14.88 -8.29
N THR A 284 -0.08 16.16 -8.08
CA THR A 284 0.98 16.88 -8.79
C THR A 284 2.10 17.16 -7.80
N SER A 285 3.36 16.96 -8.20
CA SER A 285 4.51 17.27 -7.35
C SER A 285 4.79 18.77 -7.31
N GLU A 286 5.65 19.15 -6.36
CA GLU A 286 6.40 20.40 -6.42
C GLU A 286 7.27 20.48 -7.67
N LEU A 287 7.81 21.68 -7.93
CA LEU A 287 8.74 21.92 -9.03
C LEU A 287 10.08 21.22 -8.75
N LEU A 288 10.56 20.47 -9.74
CA LEU A 288 11.81 19.71 -9.71
C LEU A 288 12.74 20.18 -10.83
N LYS A 289 14.05 19.96 -10.65
CA LYS A 289 15.09 20.40 -11.59
C LYS A 289 15.95 19.21 -12.02
N PHE A 290 16.03 18.94 -13.32
CA PHE A 290 16.91 17.91 -13.86
C PHE A 290 18.16 18.54 -14.48
N GLU A 291 19.34 18.20 -13.95
CA GLU A 291 20.63 18.76 -14.37
C GLU A 291 21.20 18.02 -15.59
N ILE A 292 21.83 18.78 -16.47
CA ILE A 292 22.50 18.32 -17.68
C ILE A 292 23.88 18.94 -17.71
N VAL A 293 24.92 18.13 -17.84
CA VAL A 293 26.31 18.59 -17.86
C VAL A 293 26.93 18.20 -19.20
N PHE A 294 27.34 19.20 -19.96
CA PHE A 294 28.17 18.99 -21.14
C PHE A 294 29.63 19.13 -20.78
N ILE A 295 30.41 18.12 -21.16
CA ILE A 295 31.87 18.08 -20.99
C ILE A 295 32.47 17.99 -22.40
N PRO A 296 33.11 19.06 -22.91
CA PRO A 296 33.83 19.01 -24.18
C PRO A 296 34.98 18.00 -24.11
N ASN A 297 35.48 17.57 -25.28
CA ASN A 297 36.79 16.89 -25.33
C ASN A 297 37.89 17.77 -24.71
N GLY A 298 39.05 17.17 -24.44
CA GLY A 298 40.22 17.80 -23.82
C GLY A 298 40.64 19.15 -24.42
N ASN A 299 40.14 19.49 -25.61
CA ASN A 299 40.24 20.77 -26.33
C ASN A 299 39.37 21.88 -25.76
N SER A 300 39.04 21.81 -24.47
CA SER A 300 38.26 22.84 -23.83
C SER A 300 39.07 24.12 -23.70
N ILE A 301 38.51 25.26 -24.12
CA ILE A 301 39.15 26.55 -23.93
C ILE A 301 39.17 26.85 -22.42
N GLN A 302 40.37 26.94 -21.84
CA GLN A 302 40.55 27.43 -20.48
C GLN A 302 40.83 28.93 -20.56
N LEU A 303 39.88 29.74 -20.09
CA LEU A 303 40.03 31.19 -19.98
C LEU A 303 40.11 31.58 -18.51
N LEU A 304 41.19 32.25 -18.12
CA LEU A 304 41.31 32.96 -16.86
C LEU A 304 41.18 34.46 -17.16
N ASN A 305 40.20 35.12 -16.54
CA ASN A 305 40.05 36.57 -16.61
C ASN A 305 39.78 37.12 -15.21
N ARG A 306 40.78 37.75 -14.60
CA ARG A 306 40.70 38.35 -13.26
C ARG A 306 40.84 39.87 -13.35
N THR A 307 40.10 40.56 -12.50
CA THR A 307 40.19 42.02 -12.36
C THR A 307 41.60 42.44 -11.95
N LEU A 308 42.22 43.31 -12.77
CA LEU A 308 43.49 43.96 -12.46
C LEU A 308 43.20 45.34 -11.84
N ILE A 309 43.74 45.60 -10.64
CA ILE A 309 43.53 46.86 -9.91
C ILE A 309 44.73 47.78 -10.13
N VAL A 310 44.55 48.81 -10.96
CA VAL A 310 45.59 49.79 -11.31
C VAL A 310 45.31 51.11 -10.60
N SER A 311 46.32 51.68 -9.95
CA SER A 311 46.24 53.02 -9.34
C SER A 311 46.50 54.12 -10.37
N GLU A 312 45.87 55.27 -10.21
CA GLU A 312 46.06 56.40 -11.13
C GLU A 312 47.54 56.83 -11.20
N GLY A 313 48.06 56.97 -12.41
CA GLY A 313 49.46 57.35 -12.67
C GLY A 313 50.47 56.19 -12.59
N THR A 314 50.06 54.95 -12.34
CA THR A 314 50.97 53.78 -12.33
C THR A 314 50.80 52.88 -13.55
N THR A 315 51.86 52.14 -13.89
CA THR A 315 51.82 51.05 -14.86
C THR A 315 51.80 49.71 -14.13
N GLN A 316 50.95 48.79 -14.58
CA GLN A 316 50.86 47.45 -14.00
C GLN A 316 50.97 46.39 -15.08
N LEU A 317 51.74 45.34 -14.81
CA LEU A 317 51.96 44.23 -15.72
C LEU A 317 50.75 43.29 -15.72
N ILE A 318 50.20 43.01 -16.91
CA ILE A 318 49.25 41.91 -17.12
C ILE A 318 50.06 40.61 -17.13
N THR A 319 49.71 39.67 -16.26
CA THR A 319 50.38 38.37 -16.13
C THR A 319 49.43 37.23 -16.49
N ASN A 320 49.97 36.02 -16.64
CA ASN A 320 49.17 34.79 -16.80
C ASN A 320 48.25 34.50 -15.60
N ASN A 321 48.46 35.14 -14.46
CA ASN A 321 47.57 35.04 -13.30
C ASN A 321 46.35 35.98 -13.40
N THR A 322 46.37 36.92 -14.34
CA THR A 322 45.30 37.91 -14.55
C THR A 322 44.55 37.68 -15.85
N LEU A 323 45.25 37.29 -16.93
CA LEU A 323 44.67 36.92 -18.20
C LEU A 323 45.42 35.71 -18.76
N TRP A 324 44.73 34.60 -19.01
CA TRP A 324 45.31 33.39 -19.60
C TRP A 324 44.30 32.71 -20.52
N LEU A 325 44.77 32.19 -21.65
CA LEU A 325 43.98 31.43 -22.60
C LEU A 325 44.79 30.20 -23.02
N GLU A 326 44.19 29.02 -22.95
CA GLU A 326 44.79 27.77 -23.40
C GLU A 326 43.73 26.86 -24.03
N THR A 327 44.10 26.19 -25.12
CA THR A 327 43.34 25.07 -25.71
C THR A 327 44.23 23.83 -25.69
N SER A 328 43.68 22.63 -25.91
CA SER A 328 44.52 21.41 -25.99
C SER A 328 45.49 21.40 -27.16
N ASP A 329 45.17 22.13 -28.22
CA ASP A 329 45.86 22.02 -29.52
C ASP A 329 46.71 23.25 -29.79
N ASP A 330 46.50 24.33 -29.06
CA ASP A 330 47.18 25.60 -29.26
C ASP A 330 47.29 26.40 -27.95
N THR A 331 48.49 26.95 -27.74
CA THR A 331 48.82 27.90 -26.66
C THR A 331 49.20 29.28 -27.21
N THR A 332 49.19 29.44 -28.54
CA THR A 332 49.54 30.68 -29.23
C THR A 332 48.27 31.42 -29.63
N PHE A 333 48.05 32.59 -29.02
CA PHE A 333 46.87 33.40 -29.25
C PHE A 333 47.26 34.86 -29.46
N ASP A 334 46.73 35.46 -30.52
CA ASP A 334 46.85 36.90 -30.76
C ASP A 334 45.68 37.64 -30.09
N PHE A 335 46.01 38.53 -29.16
CA PHE A 335 45.04 39.41 -28.51
C PHE A 335 45.02 40.75 -29.25
N THR A 336 43.84 41.18 -29.69
CA THR A 336 43.62 42.50 -30.30
C THR A 336 42.94 43.43 -29.28
N ILE A 337 43.35 44.70 -29.28
CA ILE A 337 42.85 45.74 -28.35
C ILE A 337 41.92 46.68 -29.09
#